data_AF-A0A961MHE9-F1
#
_entry.id   AF-A0A961MHE9-F1
#
_cell.length_a   1.000
_cell.length_b   1.000
_cell.length_c   1.000
_cell.angle_alpha   90.00
_cell.angle_beta   90.00
_cell.angle_gamma   90.00
#
_symmetry.space_group_name_H-M   'P 1'
#
loop_
_entity.id
_entity.type
_entity.pdbx_description
1 polymer ?
#
loop_
_entity_poly.entity_id
_entity_poly.type
_entity_poly.pdbx_seq_one_letter_code
_entity_poly.pdbx_strand_id
1 'polypeptide(L)' 'PLEGVIDVVAEKARLEKALAKIEKDLGGLRGRLANPKFVQNAAEEVIEETRENLARGEDEAARIAAAVKRLAEMG' A
#
# COMPACT_ATOMS: atom_id res chain seq x y z
N PRO A 1 -14.58 -27.20 17.65
CA PRO A 1 -15.47 -26.85 16.51
C PRO A 1 -14.76 -25.82 15.63
N LEU A 2 -14.50 -26.12 14.36
CA LEU A 2 -13.81 -25.20 13.44
C LEU A 2 -14.76 -24.07 13.06
N GLU A 3 -14.94 -23.12 13.98
CA GLU A 3 -15.61 -21.85 13.71
C GLU A 3 -14.87 -21.13 12.59
N GLY A 4 -15.54 -20.99 11.45
CA GLY A 4 -15.09 -20.18 10.32
C GLY A 4 -13.86 -20.76 9.62
N VAL A 5 -14.07 -21.67 8.67
CA VAL A 5 -13.08 -21.91 7.62
C VAL A 5 -12.96 -20.59 6.84
N ILE A 6 -12.06 -19.70 7.28
CA ILE A 6 -11.56 -18.63 6.42
C ILE A 6 -11.02 -19.36 5.21
N ASP A 7 -11.61 -19.12 4.05
CA ASP A 7 -11.00 -19.51 2.80
C ASP A 7 -9.71 -18.68 2.67
N VAL A 8 -8.61 -19.27 3.14
CA VAL A 8 -7.27 -18.66 3.17
C VAL A 8 -6.87 -18.22 1.77
N VAL A 9 -7.29 -18.97 0.74
CA VAL A 9 -7.03 -18.63 -0.66
C VAL A 9 -7.82 -17.39 -1.05
N ALA A 10 -9.11 -17.32 -0.75
CA ALA A 10 -9.95 -16.16 -1.05
C ALA A 10 -9.49 -14.90 -0.29
N GLU A 11 -9.13 -15.04 0.99
CA GLU A 11 -8.68 -13.92 1.81
C GLU A 11 -7.31 -13.42 1.37
N LYS A 12 -6.37 -14.33 1.05
CA LYS A 12 -5.09 -13.97 0.45
C LYS A 12 -5.29 -13.20 -0.86
N ALA A 13 -6.14 -13.69 -1.76
CA ALA A 13 -6.43 -13.03 -3.03
C ALA A 13 -7.06 -11.63 -2.84
N ARG A 14 -7.95 -11.47 -1.84
CA ARG A 14 -8.52 -10.16 -1.48
C ARG A 14 -7.43 -9.18 -1.04
N LEU A 15 -6.52 -9.61 -0.16
CA LEU A 15 -5.44 -8.78 0.34
C LEU A 15 -4.38 -8.46 -0.73
N GLU A 16 -4.03 -9.41 -1.60
CA GLU A 16 -3.14 -9.16 -2.74
C GLU A 16 -3.73 -8.11 -3.69
N LYS A 17 -5.05 -8.16 -3.95
CA LYS A 17 -5.72 -7.14 -4.76
C LYS A 17 -5.72 -5.76 -4.08
N ALA A 18 -5.91 -5.71 -2.77
CA ALA A 18 -5.83 -4.47 -2.01
C ALA A 18 -4.41 -3.89 -2.05
N LEU A 19 -3.40 -4.74 -1.84
CA LEU A 19 -1.98 -4.36 -1.93
C LEU A 19 -1.64 -3.78 -3.30
N ALA A 20 -2.03 -4.45 -4.39
CA ALA A 20 -1.78 -3.98 -5.75
C ALA A 20 -2.40 -2.61 -6.05
N LYS A 21 -3.58 -2.31 -5.46
CA LYS A 21 -4.20 -0.99 -5.59
C LYS A 21 -3.38 0.09 -4.87
N ILE A 22 -2.98 -0.18 -3.62
CA ILE A 22 -2.18 0.75 -2.84
C ILE A 22 -0.82 0.99 -3.51
N GLU A 23 -0.15 -0.05 -3.99
CA GLU A 23 1.13 0.07 -4.69
C GLU A 23 1.03 0.92 -5.95
N LYS A 24 -0.08 0.83 -6.69
CA LYS A 24 -0.34 1.70 -7.84
C LYS A 24 -0.49 3.17 -7.44
N ASP A 25 -1.23 3.44 -6.37
CA ASP A 25 -1.44 4.80 -5.87
C ASP A 25 -0.11 5.38 -5.35
N LEU A 26 0.68 4.59 -4.61
CA LEU A 26 2.03 4.94 -4.17
C LEU A 26 2.98 5.22 -5.33
N GLY A 27 2.89 4.45 -6.42
CA GLY A 27 3.65 4.70 -7.64
C GLY A 27 3.41 6.10 -8.20
N GLY A 28 2.15 6.58 -8.16
CA GLY A 28 1.80 7.95 -8.54
C GLY A 28 2.43 9.01 -7.62
N LEU A 29 2.42 8.79 -6.31
CA LEU A 29 3.02 9.71 -5.32
C LEU A 29 4.55 9.77 -5.46
N ARG A 30 5.20 8.60 -5.58
CA ARG A 30 6.64 8.52 -5.84
C ARG A 30 7.01 9.22 -7.14
N GLY A 31 6.23 9.02 -8.19
CA GLY A 31 6.42 9.69 -9.48
C GLY A 31 6.33 11.23 -9.39
N ARG A 32 5.39 11.75 -8.58
CA ARG A 32 5.29 13.19 -8.32
C ARG A 32 6.52 13.71 -7.58
N LEU A 33 6.92 13.06 -6.49
CA LEU A 33 8.08 13.48 -5.69
C LEU A 33 9.41 13.34 -6.43
N ALA A 34 9.52 12.39 -7.36
CA ALA A 34 10.69 12.24 -8.22
C ALA A 34 10.74 13.26 -9.37
N ASN A 35 9.64 13.96 -9.66
CA ASN A 35 9.59 14.94 -10.74
C ASN A 35 10.10 16.32 -10.25
N PRO A 36 11.26 16.80 -10.73
CA PRO A 36 11.82 18.08 -10.29
C PRO A 36 10.89 19.26 -10.56
N LYS A 37 10.09 19.21 -11.62
CA LYS A 37 9.12 20.27 -11.92
C LYS A 37 8.01 20.34 -10.87
N PHE A 38 7.61 19.21 -10.29
CA PHE A 38 6.63 19.22 -9.21
C PHE A 38 7.25 19.80 -7.95
N VAL A 39 8.43 19.30 -7.54
CA VAL A 39 9.14 19.73 -6.33
C VAL A 39 9.51 21.22 -6.37
N GLN A 40 9.84 21.78 -7.55
CA GLN A 40 10.21 23.19 -7.66
C GLN A 40 9.02 24.15 -7.73
N ASN A 41 7.85 23.69 -8.18
CA ASN A 41 6.70 24.57 -8.43
C ASN A 41 5.54 24.37 -7.45
N ALA A 42 5.47 23.23 -6.77
CA ALA A 42 4.45 23.00 -5.74
C ALA A 42 4.77 23.82 -4.48
N ALA A 43 3.72 24.21 -3.75
CA ALA A 43 3.91 24.79 -2.43
C ALA A 43 4.51 23.75 -1.47
N GLU A 44 5.30 24.20 -0.49
CA GLU A 44 5.93 23.33 0.49
C GLU A 44 4.91 22.41 1.19
N GLU A 45 3.76 22.96 1.58
CA GLU A 45 2.66 22.19 2.20
C GLU A 45 2.18 21.03 1.31
N VAL A 46 2.11 21.25 -0.01
CA VAL A 46 1.70 20.20 -0.96
C VAL A 46 2.78 19.11 -1.09
N ILE A 47 4.06 19.49 -1.02
CA ILE A 47 5.17 18.55 -1.06
C ILE A 47 5.19 17.71 0.21
N GLU A 48 5.05 18.33 1.38
CA GLU A 48 4.98 17.65 2.67
C GLU A 48 3.76 16.74 2.75
N GLU A 49 2.57 17.20 2.36
CA GLU A 49 1.36 16.36 2.32
C GLU A 49 1.57 15.17 1.38
N THR A 50 2.23 15.35 0.23
CA THR A 50 2.54 14.26 -0.71
C THR A 50 3.50 13.25 -0.08
N ARG A 51 4.50 13.71 0.69
CA ARG A 51 5.45 12.85 1.43
C ARG A 51 4.76 12.09 2.56
N GLU A 52 3.90 12.75 3.33
CA GLU A 52 3.11 12.12 4.39
C GLU A 52 2.15 11.08 3.83
N ASN A 53 1.46 11.39 2.72
CA ASN A 53 0.60 10.45 2.01
C ASN A 53 1.37 9.23 1.52
N LEU A 54 2.58 9.43 0.98
CA LEU A 54 3.46 8.34 0.56
C LEU A 54 3.84 7.45 1.76
N ALA A 55 4.31 8.05 2.86
CA ALA A 55 4.71 7.31 4.05
C ALA A 55 3.54 6.49 4.65
N ARG A 56 2.36 7.10 4.78
CA ARG A 56 1.16 6.39 5.28
C ARG A 56 0.76 5.22 4.39
N GLY A 57 0.81 5.40 3.08
CA GLY A 57 0.50 4.32 2.14
C GLY A 57 1.55 3.21 2.17
N GLU A 58 2.83 3.54 2.35
CA GLU A 58 3.90 2.55 2.50
C GLU A 58 3.73 1.71 3.77
N ASP A 59 3.35 2.33 4.88
CA ASP A 59 3.03 1.63 6.14
C ASP A 59 1.81 0.71 6.00
N GLU A 60 0.78 1.14 5.26
CA GLU A 60 -0.39 0.30 4.97
C GLU A 60 -0.02 -0.89 4.08
N ALA A 61 0.72 -0.64 2.99
CA ALA A 61 1.19 -1.69 2.09
C ALA A 61 2.02 -2.73 2.85
N ALA A 62 2.93 -2.30 3.72
CA ALA A 62 3.75 -3.19 4.53
C ALA A 62 2.92 -4.07 5.47
N ARG A 63 1.88 -3.51 6.11
CA ARG A 63 0.97 -4.28 6.98
C ARG A 63 0.17 -5.33 6.20
N ILE A 64 -0.33 -4.98 5.02
CA ILE A 64 -1.07 -5.91 4.16
C ILE A 64 -0.15 -7.00 3.61
N ALA A 65 1.06 -6.65 3.15
CA ALA A 65 2.05 -7.62 2.68
C ALA A 65 2.42 -8.62 3.79
N ALA A 66 2.59 -8.15 5.03
CA ALA A 66 2.82 -9.03 6.17
C ALA A 66 1.61 -9.94 6.49
N ALA A 67 0.38 -9.48 6.25
CA ALA A 67 -0.81 -10.33 6.38
C ALA A 67 -0.88 -11.39 5.27
N VAL A 68 -0.62 -11.01 4.01
CA VAL A 68 -0.54 -11.95 2.88
C VAL A 68 0.51 -13.04 3.14
N LYS A 69 1.69 -12.65 3.64
CA LYS A 69 2.75 -13.60 4.00
C LYS A 69 2.29 -14.60 5.07
N ARG A 70 1.66 -14.13 6.15
CA ARG A 70 1.12 -15.01 7.20
C ARG A 70 0.10 -15.99 6.66
N LEU A 71 -0.81 -15.55 5.79
CA LEU A 71 -1.79 -16.44 5.16
C LEU A 71 -1.12 -17.47 4.23
N ALA A 72 -0.05 -17.09 3.53
CA ALA A 72 0.71 -18.01 2.69
C ALA A 72 1.49 -19.06 3.49
N GLU A 73 1.78 -18.81 4.77
CA GLU A 73 2.41 -19.79 5.69
C GLU A 73 1.37 -20.72 6.35
N MET A 74 0.07 -20.37 6.30
CA MET A 74 -1.03 -21.10 6.93
C MET A 74 -1.76 -22.07 5.98
N GLY A 75 -1.53 -21.97 4.67
CA GLY A 75 -2.09 -22.84 3.63
C GLY A 75 -1.02 -23.68 2.95
#